data_AF-A0AAD2FXB0-F1
#
_entry.id   AF-A0AAD2FXB0-F1
#
_cell.length_a   1.000
_cell.length_b   1.000
_cell.length_c   1.000
_cell.angle_alpha   90.00
_cell.angle_beta   90.00
_cell.angle_gamma   90.00
#
_symmetry.space_group_name_H-M   'P 1'
#
loop_
_entity.id
_entity.type
_entity.pdbx_description
1 polymer ?
#
loop_
_entity_poly.entity_id
_entity_poly.type
_entity_poly.pdbx_seq_one_letter_code
_entity_poly.pdbx_strand_id
1 'polypeptide(L)'
;MVLSNLQPEDSDESLELSSSKSQTVNSHDDFVIRELLMHGLNLSRAIKIYKERLPEEKIVAIARRLLIEIANWDDDSEASLGNGRINRNQHFCDIGIGILRRSPYDLSKGSELLMHHITNLSQSAPEDFFDPIFSHIMSDPVVISSGFVVDRSTALKKGSGNLKFATCPWSRVPLDPKVYPALRLKQQMTEFKSGRVGEMIETASLLLNAKNNRDFCNVIELAQEFMNDIGPKGHRTLAMQLAQLGLSTLDLGPSDTGLCVLQPSLLTKQLLMLYALKPENLLEGYLPGKVLEICKMAQKAIDTHQFDEAEKWLACCTEIQDQCQDMLSGDKEIPVAEMYLNLAKKRGYDNLVPFQRKVYLGFLRDGKAAAAQKFLEKEGIFAIDLRDLSPCFFGRGTLSSSISNDRWNEGCRSSALEGKVSHVVVAANNFRDQGWGNRKGVLALGLYSPNDELIVRCNLFGTYRTEAYSSKFPRSVAYRLLESDQEVVSKCTPGCYYKLEFIVGGGGGHSLELDSFICKIFYKEWFAQQESPPNGCYRMHDPEGDAGIFLGNVNGEGVAHGKGRLEYDDGITFVGTFAGGLMLEGTSYQNGQAVHTMVRGVWTSGSCLGNPDETVVARFPLDTHNITETEE
;
A
#
# COMPACT_ATOMS: atom_id res chain seq x y z
N MET A 1 27.51 -6.17 -27.15
CA MET A 1 27.78 -7.09 -28.28
C MET A 1 29.22 -7.61 -28.26
N VAL A 2 29.74 -7.98 -27.07
CA VAL A 2 31.05 -8.63 -26.86
C VAL A 2 30.91 -9.50 -25.59
N LEU A 3 30.08 -10.55 -25.63
CA LEU A 3 30.00 -11.56 -24.55
C LEU A 3 29.45 -12.88 -25.11
N SER A 4 30.08 -13.39 -26.16
CA SER A 4 29.77 -14.71 -26.70
C SER A 4 31.02 -15.24 -27.40
N ASN A 5 31.94 -15.79 -26.61
CA ASN A 5 32.96 -16.78 -26.99
C ASN A 5 33.95 -16.86 -25.84
N LEU A 6 33.81 -17.89 -25.00
CA LEU A 6 34.88 -18.52 -24.22
C LEU A 6 34.25 -19.77 -23.59
N GLN A 7 34.55 -20.94 -24.17
CA GLN A 7 34.30 -22.24 -23.55
C GLN A 7 35.39 -22.52 -22.49
N PRO A 8 35.12 -23.38 -21.50
CA PRO A 8 36.10 -23.73 -20.49
C PRO A 8 37.07 -24.77 -21.06
N GLU A 9 38.36 -24.45 -21.11
CA GLU A 9 39.41 -25.46 -21.21
C GLU A 9 39.84 -25.87 -19.80
N ASP A 10 39.74 -27.17 -19.53
CA ASP A 10 40.31 -27.85 -18.38
C ASP A 10 41.83 -27.88 -18.52
N SER A 11 42.55 -27.20 -17.64
CA SER A 11 43.95 -27.51 -17.37
C SER A 11 44.30 -27.19 -15.91
N ASP A 12 44.46 -28.26 -15.13
CA ASP A 12 45.18 -28.29 -13.87
C ASP A 12 46.60 -27.73 -14.06
N GLU A 13 46.87 -26.55 -13.51
CA GLU A 13 48.23 -26.12 -13.20
C GLU A 13 48.26 -25.47 -11.82
N SER A 14 48.79 -26.24 -10.88
CA SER A 14 49.12 -25.84 -9.51
C SER A 14 50.24 -24.80 -9.50
N LEU A 15 49.89 -23.55 -9.19
CA LEU A 15 50.84 -22.48 -8.91
C LEU A 15 51.03 -22.31 -7.40
N GLU A 16 52.25 -22.60 -6.95
CA GLU A 16 52.73 -22.42 -5.59
C GLU A 16 52.72 -20.94 -5.17
N LEU A 17 52.15 -20.68 -3.99
CA LEU A 17 52.14 -19.37 -3.33
C LEU A 17 53.47 -19.09 -2.62
N SER A 18 54.15 -18.01 -2.99
CA SER A 18 55.18 -17.38 -2.17
C SER A 18 54.70 -16.05 -1.55
N SER A 19 54.48 -16.11 -0.23
CA SER A 19 54.57 -15.07 0.83
C SER A 19 54.64 -13.59 0.42
N SER A 20 53.58 -12.80 0.62
CA SER A 20 53.20 -12.10 1.88
C SER A 20 54.03 -10.85 2.21
N LYS A 21 53.56 -9.68 1.72
CA LYS A 21 53.66 -8.37 2.40
C LYS A 21 52.73 -7.27 1.83
N SER A 22 51.98 -7.51 0.75
CA SER A 22 50.97 -6.55 0.22
C SER A 22 49.50 -6.98 0.43
N GLN A 23 49.24 -8.07 1.18
CA GLN A 23 47.90 -8.68 1.23
C GLN A 23 46.88 -7.97 2.13
N THR A 24 47.30 -7.12 3.06
CA THR A 24 46.38 -6.48 4.02
C THR A 24 45.63 -5.27 3.46
N VAL A 25 46.21 -4.53 2.50
CA VAL A 25 45.53 -3.38 1.88
C VAL A 25 44.43 -3.83 0.91
N ASN A 26 44.62 -5.00 0.29
CA ASN A 26 43.73 -5.55 -0.72
C ASN A 26 42.42 -6.14 -0.17
N SER A 27 42.32 -6.49 1.11
CA SER A 27 41.10 -7.09 1.67
C SER A 27 40.01 -6.06 1.98
N HIS A 28 40.40 -4.82 2.29
CA HIS A 28 39.45 -3.78 2.67
C HIS A 28 38.75 -3.16 1.46
N ASP A 29 39.48 -2.92 0.36
CA ASP A 29 38.87 -2.43 -0.87
C ASP A 29 37.89 -3.45 -1.47
N ASP A 30 38.18 -4.74 -1.34
CA ASP A 30 37.29 -5.83 -1.74
C ASP A 30 35.97 -5.79 -0.95
N PHE A 31 36.03 -5.58 0.37
CA PHE A 31 34.86 -5.45 1.24
C PHE A 31 33.99 -4.25 0.85
N VAL A 32 34.58 -3.07 0.65
CA VAL A 32 33.78 -1.87 0.34
C VAL A 32 33.17 -1.94 -1.06
N ILE A 33 33.87 -2.50 -2.05
CA ILE A 33 33.27 -2.72 -3.38
C ILE A 33 32.08 -3.67 -3.27
N ARG A 34 32.20 -4.76 -2.49
CA ARG A 34 31.10 -5.70 -2.26
C ARG A 34 29.89 -5.01 -1.62
N GLU A 35 30.08 -4.20 -0.57
CA GLU A 35 28.99 -3.42 0.04
C GLU A 35 28.33 -2.46 -0.97
N LEU A 36 29.12 -1.74 -1.77
CA LEU A 36 28.59 -0.80 -2.76
C LEU A 36 27.75 -1.51 -3.83
N LEU A 37 28.21 -2.66 -4.32
CA LEU A 37 27.47 -3.46 -5.31
C LEU A 37 26.18 -4.04 -4.70
N MET A 38 26.21 -4.54 -3.46
CA MET A 38 25.00 -4.99 -2.74
C MET A 38 23.97 -3.87 -2.54
N HIS A 39 24.42 -2.62 -2.47
CA HIS A 39 23.55 -1.44 -2.37
C HIS A 39 23.21 -0.81 -3.74
N GLY A 40 23.40 -1.55 -4.83
CA GLY A 40 22.91 -1.20 -6.16
C GLY A 40 23.84 -0.35 -7.01
N LEU A 41 25.12 -0.20 -6.63
CA LEU A 41 26.09 0.52 -7.46
C LEU A 41 26.34 -0.25 -8.75
N ASN A 42 26.27 0.43 -9.90
CA ASN A 42 26.59 -0.20 -11.18
C ASN A 42 28.08 -0.56 -11.27
N LEU A 43 28.40 -1.74 -11.82
CA LEU A 43 29.77 -2.23 -11.97
C LEU A 43 30.69 -1.25 -12.73
N SER A 44 30.22 -0.63 -13.81
CA SER A 44 31.02 0.34 -14.58
C SER A 44 31.40 1.56 -13.74
N ARG A 45 30.54 1.97 -12.80
CA ARG A 45 30.80 3.06 -11.87
C ARG A 45 31.75 2.64 -10.76
N ALA A 46 31.60 1.43 -10.23
CA ALA A 46 32.57 0.86 -9.29
C ALA A 46 33.98 0.80 -9.91
N ILE A 47 34.10 0.35 -11.16
CA ILE A 47 35.35 0.38 -11.92
C ILE A 47 35.89 1.81 -12.01
N LYS A 48 35.07 2.79 -12.40
CA LYS A 48 35.51 4.19 -12.50
C LYS A 48 36.01 4.75 -11.16
N ILE A 49 35.36 4.43 -10.03
CA ILE A 49 35.74 4.91 -8.70
C ILE A 49 37.04 4.27 -8.22
N TYR A 50 37.27 2.99 -8.55
CA TYR A 50 38.38 2.21 -8.00
C TYR A 50 39.51 1.89 -8.98
N LYS A 51 39.45 2.33 -10.24
CA LYS A 51 40.45 2.02 -11.30
C LYS A 51 41.90 2.37 -10.93
N GLU A 52 42.10 3.38 -10.08
CA GLU A 52 43.45 3.80 -9.66
C GLU A 52 43.99 2.98 -8.48
N ARG A 53 43.14 2.18 -7.84
CA ARG A 53 43.43 1.44 -6.60
C ARG A 53 43.40 -0.07 -6.82
N LEU A 54 42.52 -0.55 -7.70
CA LEU A 54 42.39 -1.96 -8.04
C LEU A 54 42.30 -2.14 -9.56
N PRO A 55 42.95 -3.19 -10.11
CA PRO A 55 42.82 -3.54 -11.51
C PRO A 55 41.36 -3.94 -11.80
N GLU A 56 40.87 -3.58 -12.99
CA GLU A 56 39.48 -3.78 -13.41
C GLU A 56 39.05 -5.25 -13.27
N GLU A 57 39.95 -6.18 -13.61
CA GLU A 57 39.73 -7.62 -13.52
C GLU A 57 39.38 -8.05 -12.10
N LYS A 58 39.98 -7.42 -11.09
CA LYS A 58 39.71 -7.73 -9.68
C LYS A 58 38.36 -7.19 -9.23
N ILE A 59 37.96 -6.01 -9.70
CA ILE A 59 36.65 -5.42 -9.43
C ILE A 59 35.54 -6.30 -10.04
N VAL A 60 35.73 -6.74 -11.28
CA VAL A 60 34.84 -7.68 -11.97
C VAL A 60 34.77 -9.02 -11.22
N ALA A 61 35.90 -9.52 -10.71
CA ALA A 61 35.94 -10.76 -9.93
C ALA A 61 35.14 -10.65 -8.61
N ILE A 62 35.19 -9.50 -7.92
CA ILE A 62 34.37 -9.24 -6.72
C ILE A 62 32.88 -9.27 -7.06
N ALA A 63 32.48 -8.59 -8.14
CA ALA A 63 31.09 -8.56 -8.59
C ALA A 63 30.56 -9.95 -8.97
N ARG A 64 31.38 -10.75 -9.66
CA ARG A 64 31.04 -12.15 -10.00
C ARG A 64 30.85 -13.01 -8.75
N ARG A 65 31.73 -12.89 -7.75
CA ARG A 65 31.60 -13.62 -6.48
C ARG A 65 30.31 -13.25 -5.75
N LEU A 66 29.97 -11.96 -5.69
CA LEU A 66 28.74 -11.49 -5.06
C LEU A 66 27.48 -12.04 -5.76
N LEU A 67 27.46 -12.10 -7.09
CA LEU A 67 26.34 -12.69 -7.83
C LEU A 67 26.17 -14.18 -7.54
N ILE A 68 27.27 -14.93 -7.40
CA ILE A 68 27.22 -16.35 -7.01
C ILE A 68 26.68 -16.49 -5.58
N GLU A 69 27.09 -15.63 -4.65
CA GLU A 69 26.60 -15.65 -3.26
C GLU A 69 25.10 -15.32 -3.19
N ILE A 70 24.63 -14.34 -3.95
CA ILE A 70 23.20 -13.99 -4.03
C ILE A 70 22.39 -15.12 -4.68
N ALA A 71 22.91 -15.73 -5.76
CA ALA A 71 22.26 -16.87 -6.39
C ALA A 71 22.16 -18.10 -5.47
N ASN A 72 23.04 -18.19 -4.47
CA ASN A 72 23.01 -19.24 -3.45
C ASN A 72 22.21 -18.84 -2.20
N TRP A 73 21.61 -17.64 -2.17
CA TRP A 73 20.85 -17.11 -1.03
C TRP A 73 19.33 -17.33 -1.12
N ASP A 74 18.81 -17.87 -2.24
CA ASP A 74 17.37 -18.13 -2.39
C ASP A 74 17.04 -19.61 -2.48
N ASP A 75 16.56 -20.13 -1.35
CA ASP A 75 15.43 -21.09 -1.26
C ASP A 75 14.45 -20.69 -0.14
N ASP A 76 14.59 -19.52 0.52
CA ASP A 76 13.78 -19.14 1.71
C ASP A 76 13.41 -17.65 1.87
N SER A 77 13.67 -16.73 0.91
CA SER A 77 13.27 -15.32 1.11
C SER A 77 13.02 -14.46 -0.15
N GLU A 78 12.12 -14.86 -1.04
CA GLU A 78 11.61 -13.97 -2.09
C GLU A 78 10.58 -12.96 -1.55
N ALA A 79 11.05 -11.94 -0.81
CA ALA A 79 10.23 -10.76 -0.49
C ALA A 79 11.06 -9.49 -0.20
N SER A 80 12.12 -9.16 -0.94
CA SER A 80 12.72 -7.80 -0.83
C SER A 80 13.65 -7.28 -1.94
N LEU A 81 13.64 -7.80 -3.16
CA LEU A 81 14.42 -7.20 -4.26
C LEU A 81 13.51 -6.61 -5.34
N GLY A 82 13.08 -5.38 -5.07
CA GLY A 82 12.29 -4.57 -6.00
C GLY A 82 13.02 -4.28 -7.31
N ASN A 83 12.26 -4.39 -8.40
CA ASN A 83 12.51 -3.90 -9.75
C ASN A 83 13.71 -2.95 -9.90
N GLY A 84 14.74 -3.43 -10.59
CA GLY A 84 15.86 -2.62 -11.05
C GLY A 84 15.39 -1.40 -11.83
N ARG A 85 15.37 -0.24 -11.16
CA ARG A 85 15.25 1.06 -11.82
C ARG A 85 16.51 1.26 -12.66
N ILE A 86 16.37 1.10 -13.98
CA ILE A 86 17.32 1.66 -14.96
C ILE A 86 17.60 3.12 -14.57
N ASN A 87 18.86 3.53 -14.67
CA ASN A 87 19.39 4.84 -14.25
C ASN A 87 18.64 6.01 -14.91
N ARG A 88 17.51 6.44 -14.32
CA ARG A 88 16.56 7.41 -14.90
C ARG A 88 17.16 8.80 -15.14
N ASN A 89 18.25 9.13 -14.46
CA ASN A 89 18.81 10.47 -14.50
C ASN A 89 19.80 10.70 -15.66
N GLN A 90 20.37 9.63 -16.22
CA GLN A 90 21.09 9.71 -17.50
C GLN A 90 20.13 10.02 -18.66
N HIS A 91 18.85 9.63 -18.51
CA HIS A 91 17.77 9.89 -19.47
C HIS A 91 17.44 11.40 -19.60
N PHE A 92 17.80 12.24 -18.61
CA PHE A 92 17.47 13.67 -18.62
C PHE A 92 18.15 14.46 -19.75
N CYS A 93 19.37 14.08 -20.13
CA CYS A 93 20.06 14.68 -21.29
C CYS A 93 19.52 14.11 -22.62
N ASP A 94 19.08 12.85 -22.61
CA ASP A 94 18.59 12.14 -23.80
C ASP A 94 17.19 12.61 -24.24
N ILE A 95 16.36 13.12 -23.32
CA ILE A 95 15.03 13.67 -23.65
C ILE A 95 15.15 14.89 -24.55
N GLY A 96 16.06 15.84 -24.24
CA GLY A 96 16.31 17.02 -25.09
C GLY A 96 16.75 16.64 -26.51
N ILE A 97 17.65 15.67 -26.64
CA ILE A 97 18.12 15.14 -27.94
C ILE A 97 17.03 14.30 -28.64
N GLY A 98 16.21 13.58 -27.89
CA GLY A 98 15.12 12.75 -28.38
C GLY A 98 13.98 13.54 -29.00
N ILE A 99 13.62 14.68 -28.40
CA ILE A 99 12.62 15.64 -28.90
C ILE A 99 13.07 16.22 -30.26
N LEU A 100 14.35 16.58 -30.40
CA LEU A 100 14.93 17.11 -31.65
C LEU A 100 14.92 16.11 -32.81
N ARG A 101 15.16 14.83 -32.53
CA ARG A 101 15.28 13.79 -33.57
C ARG A 101 13.92 13.34 -34.14
N ARG A 102 12.81 13.65 -33.48
CA ARG A 102 11.48 13.08 -33.79
C ARG A 102 10.43 14.10 -34.23
N SER A 103 10.70 15.39 -34.09
CA SER A 103 9.75 16.43 -34.49
C SER A 103 9.69 16.59 -36.02
N PRO A 104 8.53 16.36 -36.67
CA PRO A 104 8.36 16.53 -38.12
C PRO A 104 8.01 17.98 -38.53
N TYR A 105 8.07 18.94 -37.60
CA TYR A 105 7.73 20.33 -37.87
C TYR A 105 8.82 21.06 -38.67
N ASP A 106 8.39 21.81 -39.69
CA ASP A 106 9.22 22.84 -40.34
C ASP A 106 9.49 23.96 -39.31
N LEU A 107 10.62 23.80 -38.65
CA LEU A 107 11.18 24.63 -37.57
C LEU A 107 11.51 26.07 -38.01
N SER A 108 11.29 26.46 -39.26
CA SER A 108 11.72 27.74 -39.82
C SER A 108 11.04 29.00 -39.24
N LYS A 109 9.94 28.88 -38.47
CA LYS A 109 9.25 30.05 -37.86
C LYS A 109 9.17 30.06 -36.33
N GLY A 110 9.66 29.03 -35.64
CA GLY A 110 9.67 28.93 -34.17
C GLY A 110 10.91 28.28 -33.57
N SER A 111 11.96 28.03 -34.38
CA SER A 111 13.12 27.23 -33.96
C SER A 111 14.03 27.88 -32.95
N GLU A 112 14.29 29.18 -33.00
CA GLU A 112 15.32 29.75 -32.11
C GLU A 112 14.93 29.66 -30.64
N LEU A 113 13.68 29.94 -30.29
CA LEU A 113 13.16 29.82 -28.92
C LEU A 113 13.10 28.37 -28.45
N LEU A 114 12.55 27.46 -29.26
CA LEU A 114 12.51 26.05 -28.90
C LEU A 114 13.92 25.45 -28.78
N MET A 115 14.84 25.81 -29.68
CA MET A 115 16.25 25.40 -29.60
C MET A 115 16.95 26.02 -28.39
N HIS A 116 16.61 27.25 -27.99
CA HIS A 116 17.13 27.86 -26.77
C HIS A 116 16.70 27.06 -25.53
N HIS A 117 15.39 26.78 -25.40
CA HIS A 117 14.88 25.98 -24.27
C HIS A 117 15.43 24.55 -24.29
N ILE A 118 15.51 23.90 -25.45
CA ILE A 118 16.11 22.56 -25.57
C ILE A 118 17.59 22.60 -25.19
N THR A 119 18.33 23.64 -25.60
CA THR A 119 19.74 23.81 -25.22
C THR A 119 19.87 23.98 -23.71
N ASN A 120 19.01 24.79 -23.09
CA ASN A 120 18.96 24.96 -21.63
C ASN A 120 18.62 23.65 -20.92
N LEU A 121 17.64 22.89 -21.41
CA LEU A 121 17.25 21.58 -20.88
C LEU A 121 18.33 20.51 -21.10
N SER A 122 19.16 20.66 -22.13
CA SER A 122 20.25 19.73 -22.47
C SER A 122 21.56 20.04 -21.76
N GLN A 123 21.70 21.21 -21.12
CA GLN A 123 22.87 21.50 -20.28
C GLN A 123 22.95 20.45 -19.15
N SER A 124 24.11 19.85 -18.93
CA SER A 124 24.33 18.96 -17.79
C SER A 124 24.23 19.74 -16.49
N ALA A 125 23.74 19.09 -15.43
CA ALA A 125 23.86 19.66 -14.08
C ALA A 125 25.35 19.88 -13.74
N PRO A 126 25.68 20.86 -12.88
CA PRO A 126 27.02 20.99 -12.31
C PRO A 126 27.50 19.67 -11.68
N GLU A 127 28.78 19.33 -11.84
CA GLU A 127 29.34 18.06 -11.34
C GLU A 127 29.12 17.89 -9.83
N ASP A 128 29.21 18.98 -9.07
CA ASP A 128 29.02 19.01 -7.62
C ASP A 128 27.61 18.62 -7.17
N PHE A 129 26.62 18.58 -8.07
CA PHE A 129 25.25 18.21 -7.75
C PHE A 129 25.03 16.70 -7.80
N PHE A 130 25.96 15.95 -8.39
CA PHE A 130 25.85 14.51 -8.52
C PHE A 130 26.35 13.80 -7.26
N ASP A 131 25.61 12.79 -6.83
CA ASP A 131 26.07 11.85 -5.84
C ASP A 131 27.33 11.15 -6.37
N PRO A 132 28.46 11.23 -5.66
CA PRO A 132 29.73 10.70 -6.15
C PRO A 132 29.75 9.16 -6.24
N ILE A 133 28.86 8.46 -5.53
CA ILE A 133 28.69 7.01 -5.63
C ILE A 133 27.79 6.69 -6.81
N PHE A 134 26.53 7.10 -6.76
CA PHE A 134 25.50 6.63 -7.69
C PHE A 134 25.35 7.48 -8.96
N SER A 135 26.06 8.60 -9.07
CA SER A 135 26.04 9.50 -10.25
C SER A 135 24.65 10.02 -10.63
N HIS A 136 23.72 10.08 -9.68
CA HIS A 136 22.44 10.77 -9.86
C HIS A 136 22.53 12.15 -9.21
N ILE A 137 21.77 13.14 -9.71
CA ILE A 137 21.61 14.42 -9.01
C ILE A 137 21.08 14.12 -7.59
N MET A 138 21.70 14.69 -6.56
CA MET A 138 21.25 14.50 -5.18
C MET A 138 19.84 15.12 -4.99
N SER A 139 19.08 14.61 -4.03
CA SER A 139 17.80 15.19 -3.60
C SER A 139 17.95 15.84 -2.22
N ASP A 140 18.73 15.24 -1.33
CA ASP A 140 19.05 15.80 -0.02
C ASP A 140 20.55 15.66 0.30
N PRO A 141 21.39 16.61 -0.16
CA PRO A 141 22.83 16.50 0.01
C PRO A 141 23.22 16.64 1.49
N VAL A 142 24.03 15.69 1.96
CA VAL A 142 24.58 15.64 3.32
C VAL A 142 26.08 15.46 3.31
N VAL A 143 26.76 16.07 4.26
CA VAL A 143 28.18 15.91 4.55
C VAL A 143 28.34 14.75 5.54
N ILE A 144 29.11 13.74 5.15
CA ILE A 144 29.57 12.69 6.07
C ILE A 144 30.84 13.13 6.80
N SER A 145 31.17 12.52 7.94
CA SER A 145 32.30 12.93 8.79
C SER A 145 33.68 12.97 8.12
N SER A 146 33.85 12.27 7.00
CA SER A 146 35.04 12.36 6.14
C SER A 146 35.11 13.60 5.25
N GLY A 147 34.11 14.49 5.29
CA GLY A 147 34.04 15.74 4.52
C GLY A 147 33.43 15.62 3.11
N PHE A 148 33.08 14.40 2.67
CA PHE A 148 32.43 14.19 1.36
C PHE A 148 30.95 14.53 1.43
N VAL A 149 30.41 15.06 0.32
CA VAL A 149 28.98 15.31 0.15
C VAL A 149 28.37 14.17 -0.66
N VAL A 150 27.29 13.59 -0.14
CA VAL A 150 26.52 12.50 -0.76
C VAL A 150 25.04 12.75 -0.57
N ASP A 151 24.18 12.02 -1.28
CA ASP A 151 22.75 12.05 -0.98
C ASP A 151 22.48 11.40 0.39
N ARG A 152 21.48 11.90 1.14
CA ARG A 152 21.09 11.27 2.41
C ARG A 152 20.71 9.81 2.24
N SER A 153 20.02 9.45 1.16
CA SER A 153 19.63 8.05 0.90
C SER A 153 20.84 7.18 0.56
N THR A 154 21.93 7.76 0.08
CA THR A 154 23.23 7.10 -0.07
C THR A 154 23.89 6.88 1.28
N ALA A 155 23.83 7.86 2.18
CA ALA A 155 24.46 7.76 3.49
C ALA A 155 23.71 6.86 4.48
N LEU A 156 22.36 6.90 4.51
CA LEU A 156 21.54 6.33 5.58
C LEU A 156 20.66 5.15 5.15
N LYS A 157 20.52 4.15 6.02
CA LYS A 157 19.55 3.05 5.88
C LYS A 157 18.13 3.58 6.11
N LYS A 158 17.21 3.23 5.21
CA LYS A 158 15.79 3.63 5.29
C LYS A 158 15.20 3.20 6.63
N GLY A 159 14.45 4.09 7.30
CA GLY A 159 13.78 3.83 8.58
C GLY A 159 14.67 3.91 9.84
N SER A 160 15.91 3.43 9.79
CA SER A 160 16.77 3.38 11.01
C SER A 160 17.56 4.65 11.29
N GLY A 161 17.84 5.47 10.27
CA GLY A 161 18.73 6.63 10.41
C GLY A 161 20.21 6.28 10.61
N ASN A 162 20.57 5.00 10.62
CA ASN A 162 21.94 4.53 10.73
C ASN A 162 22.68 4.63 9.38
N LEU A 163 24.01 4.79 9.43
CA LEU A 163 24.83 4.79 8.23
C LEU A 163 24.73 3.44 7.47
N LYS A 164 24.74 3.51 6.14
CA LYS A 164 24.92 2.33 5.28
C LYS A 164 26.35 1.81 5.31
N PHE A 165 27.32 2.69 5.49
CA PHE A 165 28.75 2.37 5.47
C PHE A 165 29.40 2.66 6.82
N ALA A 166 30.19 1.72 7.33
CA ALA A 166 30.98 1.91 8.55
C ALA A 166 32.25 2.74 8.30
N THR A 167 32.74 2.75 7.06
CA THR A 167 33.96 3.47 6.64
C THR A 167 33.69 4.29 5.38
N CYS A 168 34.44 5.37 5.20
CA CYS A 168 34.29 6.23 4.04
C CYS A 168 34.64 5.47 2.75
N PRO A 169 33.75 5.44 1.73
CA PRO A 169 34.03 4.78 0.45
C PRO A 169 35.27 5.33 -0.28
N TRP A 170 35.66 6.58 -0.02
CA TRP A 170 36.82 7.20 -0.64
C TRP A 170 38.06 7.18 0.25
N SER A 171 37.97 7.73 1.47
CA SER A 171 39.13 7.93 2.34
C SER A 171 39.47 6.74 3.23
N ARG A 172 38.56 5.75 3.37
CA ARG A 172 38.66 4.60 4.30
C ARG A 172 38.67 4.96 5.79
N VAL A 173 38.49 6.23 6.14
CA VAL A 173 38.39 6.66 7.54
C VAL A 173 37.07 6.15 8.12
N PRO A 174 37.06 5.60 9.36
CA PRO A 174 35.82 5.27 10.06
C PRO A 174 34.88 6.47 10.12
N LEU A 175 33.61 6.25 9.80
CA LEU A 175 32.61 7.32 9.81
C LEU A 175 31.96 7.45 11.19
N ASP A 176 31.88 8.67 11.70
CA ASP A 176 30.93 9.02 12.78
C ASP A 176 29.49 8.74 12.30
N PRO A 177 28.62 8.10 13.11
CA PRO A 177 27.21 7.85 12.79
C PRO A 177 26.41 9.06 12.31
N LYS A 178 26.85 10.30 12.59
CA LYS A 178 26.13 11.53 12.23
C LYS A 178 26.42 11.99 10.80
N VAL A 179 25.39 12.52 10.15
CA VAL A 179 25.48 13.25 8.87
C VAL A 179 24.92 14.66 9.03
N TYR A 180 25.51 15.62 8.33
CA TYR A 180 25.16 17.03 8.44
C TYR A 180 24.56 17.54 7.14
N PRO A 181 23.45 18.30 7.13
CA PRO A 181 22.87 18.80 5.89
C PRO A 181 23.81 19.79 5.19
N ALA A 182 24.06 19.61 3.89
CA ALA A 182 24.86 20.52 3.07
C ALA A 182 23.98 21.69 2.58
N LEU A 183 23.55 22.55 3.51
CA LEU A 183 22.51 23.57 3.26
C LEU A 183 22.78 24.48 2.06
N ARG A 184 24.03 24.94 1.89
CA ARG A 184 24.41 25.79 0.75
C ARG A 184 24.27 25.06 -0.59
N LEU A 185 24.74 23.82 -0.67
CA LEU A 185 24.62 23.01 -1.88
C LEU A 185 23.16 22.69 -2.17
N LYS A 186 22.39 22.35 -1.13
CA LYS A 186 20.94 22.13 -1.23
C LYS A 186 20.24 23.36 -1.83
N GLN A 187 20.57 24.57 -1.38
CA GLN A 187 20.03 25.81 -1.94
C GLN A 187 20.39 25.97 -3.42
N GLN A 188 21.66 25.80 -3.80
CA GLN A 188 22.10 25.90 -5.20
C GLN A 188 21.39 24.89 -6.10
N MET A 189 21.19 23.67 -5.60
CA MET A 189 20.45 22.63 -6.30
C MET A 189 18.97 22.97 -6.44
N THR A 190 18.35 23.53 -5.40
CA THR A 190 16.96 24.02 -5.46
C THR A 190 16.81 25.13 -6.50
N GLU A 191 17.73 26.10 -6.52
CA GLU A 191 17.75 27.18 -7.52
C GLU A 191 17.87 26.61 -8.93
N PHE A 192 18.82 25.71 -9.17
CA PHE A 192 18.99 25.03 -10.46
C PHE A 192 17.74 24.24 -10.88
N LYS A 193 17.19 23.40 -10.00
CA LYS A 193 16.00 22.60 -10.27
C LYS A 193 14.78 23.49 -10.56
N SER A 194 14.61 24.57 -9.81
CA SER A 194 13.50 25.52 -10.02
C SER A 194 13.62 26.25 -11.37
N GLY A 195 14.82 26.66 -11.77
CA GLY A 195 15.07 27.24 -13.09
C GLY A 195 14.74 26.25 -14.20
N ARG A 196 15.11 24.97 -14.04
CA ARG A 196 14.76 23.91 -14.99
C ARG A 196 13.27 23.67 -15.10
N VAL A 197 12.54 23.68 -14.00
CA VAL A 197 11.08 23.56 -14.03
C VAL A 197 10.46 24.72 -14.82
N GLY A 198 10.94 25.96 -14.63
CA GLY A 198 10.48 27.12 -15.40
C GLY A 198 10.63 26.89 -16.91
N GLU A 199 11.83 26.52 -17.36
CA GLU A 199 12.11 26.21 -18.77
C GLU A 199 11.26 25.04 -19.29
N MET A 200 11.03 24.01 -18.48
CA MET A 200 10.16 22.88 -18.84
C MET A 200 8.71 23.29 -19.01
N ILE A 201 8.18 24.16 -18.15
CA ILE A 201 6.81 24.68 -18.25
C ILE A 201 6.66 25.49 -19.55
N GLU A 202 7.61 26.36 -19.87
CA GLU A 202 7.60 27.14 -21.11
C GLU A 202 7.68 26.24 -22.35
N THR A 203 8.58 25.25 -22.33
CA THR A 203 8.72 24.25 -23.39
C THR A 203 7.43 23.43 -23.56
N ALA A 204 6.83 22.97 -22.46
CA ALA A 204 5.60 22.22 -22.49
C ALA A 204 4.43 23.06 -23.06
N SER A 205 4.35 24.34 -22.71
CA SER A 205 3.36 25.26 -23.29
C SER A 205 3.50 25.36 -24.82
N LEU A 206 4.73 25.48 -25.33
CA LEU A 206 5.02 25.49 -26.77
C LEU A 206 4.64 24.16 -27.44
N LEU A 207 4.99 23.02 -26.83
CA LEU A 207 4.67 21.68 -27.34
C LEU A 207 3.17 21.42 -27.39
N LEU A 208 2.43 21.88 -26.37
CA LEU A 208 0.98 21.76 -26.31
C LEU A 208 0.31 22.59 -27.44
N ASN A 209 0.76 23.82 -27.65
CA ASN A 209 0.28 24.68 -28.74
C ASN A 209 0.59 24.08 -30.13
N ALA A 210 1.73 23.39 -30.26
CA ALA A 210 2.11 22.65 -31.46
C ALA A 210 1.41 21.29 -31.59
N LYS A 211 0.50 20.93 -30.68
CA LYS A 211 -0.17 19.62 -30.62
C LYS A 211 0.79 18.42 -30.56
N ASN A 212 2.02 18.62 -30.11
CA ASN A 212 2.99 17.55 -29.89
C ASN A 212 2.76 16.93 -28.49
N ASN A 213 1.65 16.20 -28.37
CA ASN A 213 1.19 15.63 -27.12
C ASN A 213 2.22 14.70 -26.47
N ARG A 214 2.90 13.88 -27.26
CA ARG A 214 3.87 12.89 -26.74
C ARG A 214 5.02 13.57 -25.99
N ASP A 215 5.66 14.55 -26.62
CA ASP A 215 6.79 15.23 -26.00
C ASP A 215 6.34 16.14 -24.85
N PHE A 216 5.15 16.74 -24.98
CA PHE A 216 4.52 17.47 -23.88
C PHE A 216 4.37 16.59 -22.62
N CYS A 217 3.83 15.37 -22.73
CA CYS A 217 3.68 14.46 -21.60
C CYS A 217 5.01 14.19 -20.90
N ASN A 218 6.05 13.87 -21.69
CA ASN A 218 7.38 13.59 -21.14
C ASN A 218 7.95 14.79 -20.37
N VAL A 219 7.77 16.01 -20.91
CA VAL A 219 8.26 17.23 -20.26
C VAL A 219 7.47 17.54 -18.98
N ILE A 220 6.15 17.35 -18.96
CA ILE A 220 5.34 17.57 -17.75
C ILE A 220 5.65 16.54 -16.67
N GLU A 221 5.82 15.26 -17.01
CA GLU A 221 6.22 14.22 -16.06
C GLU A 221 7.56 14.55 -15.42
N LEU A 222 8.54 14.96 -16.25
CA LEU A 222 9.85 15.37 -15.77
C LEU A 222 9.78 16.63 -14.88
N ALA A 223 9.01 17.63 -15.29
CA ALA A 223 8.80 18.84 -14.49
C ALA A 223 8.15 18.50 -13.13
N GLN A 224 7.23 17.53 -13.10
CA GLN A 224 6.60 17.06 -11.87
C GLN A 224 7.59 16.37 -10.94
N GLU A 225 8.51 15.55 -11.48
CA GLU A 225 9.58 14.94 -10.66
C GLU A 225 10.46 16.01 -10.01
N PHE A 226 10.91 17.00 -10.78
CA PHE A 226 11.68 18.12 -10.25
C PHE A 226 10.90 18.94 -9.22
N MET A 227 9.59 19.15 -9.44
CA MET A 227 8.72 19.87 -8.52
C MET A 227 8.53 19.12 -7.18
N ASN A 228 8.38 17.80 -7.23
CA ASN A 228 8.32 16.96 -6.03
C ASN A 228 9.62 17.04 -5.22
N ASP A 229 10.77 17.09 -5.91
CA ASP A 229 12.09 17.19 -5.31
C ASP A 229 12.33 18.52 -4.58
N ILE A 230 11.97 19.66 -5.20
CA ILE A 230 12.17 20.99 -4.60
C ILE A 230 11.06 21.36 -3.61
N GLY A 231 9.92 20.68 -3.66
CA GLY A 231 8.77 20.90 -2.81
C GLY A 231 7.86 22.02 -3.34
N PRO A 232 6.59 21.73 -3.69
CA PRO A 232 5.71 22.71 -4.35
C PRO A 232 5.39 23.93 -3.46
N LYS A 233 5.38 23.77 -2.13
CA LYS A 233 5.10 24.86 -1.18
C LYS A 233 6.18 25.96 -1.21
N GLY A 234 7.44 25.60 -1.44
CA GLY A 234 8.55 26.58 -1.55
C GLY A 234 8.55 27.34 -2.88
N HIS A 235 7.92 26.75 -3.91
CA HIS A 235 7.92 27.26 -5.28
C HIS A 235 6.49 27.41 -5.82
N ARG A 236 5.62 28.06 -5.03
CA ARG A 236 4.16 28.13 -5.28
C ARG A 236 3.83 28.56 -6.71
N THR A 237 4.50 29.59 -7.24
CA THR A 237 4.24 30.10 -8.60
C THR A 237 4.50 29.06 -9.67
N LEU A 238 5.67 28.40 -9.63
CA LEU A 238 6.02 27.35 -10.60
C LEU A 238 5.10 26.13 -10.48
N ALA A 239 4.79 25.72 -9.25
CA ALA A 239 3.87 24.62 -8.99
C ALA A 239 2.46 24.93 -9.53
N MET A 240 1.97 26.15 -9.34
CA MET A 240 0.69 26.59 -9.89
C MET A 240 0.70 26.58 -11.43
N GLN A 241 1.74 27.12 -12.05
CA GLN A 241 1.88 27.15 -13.51
C GLN A 241 1.94 25.73 -14.09
N LEU A 242 2.73 24.84 -13.49
CA LEU A 242 2.84 23.44 -13.91
C LEU A 242 1.48 22.74 -13.83
N ALA A 243 0.76 22.90 -12.72
CA ALA A 243 -0.54 22.26 -12.56
C ALA A 243 -1.63 22.84 -13.46
N GLN A 244 -1.66 24.16 -13.64
CA GLN A 244 -2.57 24.79 -14.58
C GLN A 244 -2.31 24.32 -16.01
N LEU A 245 -1.04 24.21 -16.41
CA LEU A 245 -0.67 23.72 -17.73
C LEU A 245 -1.01 22.23 -17.92
N GLY A 246 -0.84 21.40 -16.88
CA GLY A 246 -1.27 20.01 -16.94
C GLY A 246 -2.81 19.89 -17.04
N LEU A 247 -3.55 20.65 -16.22
CA LEU A 247 -5.02 20.59 -16.18
C LEU A 247 -5.72 21.28 -17.35
N SER A 248 -5.04 22.17 -18.09
CA SER A 248 -5.59 22.74 -19.33
C SER A 248 -5.78 21.67 -20.42
N THR A 249 -5.07 20.54 -20.31
CA THR A 249 -5.24 19.41 -21.24
C THR A 249 -6.62 18.75 -21.14
N LEU A 250 -7.33 18.93 -20.02
CA LEU A 250 -8.72 18.50 -19.88
C LEU A 250 -9.66 19.33 -20.78
N ASP A 251 -9.33 20.59 -21.08
CA ASP A 251 -10.17 21.48 -21.89
C ASP A 251 -10.04 21.22 -23.39
N LEU A 252 -8.96 20.57 -23.82
CA LEU A 252 -8.74 20.20 -25.22
C LEU A 252 -9.72 19.12 -25.71
N GLY A 253 -10.49 18.55 -24.77
CA GLY A 253 -11.36 17.42 -25.02
C GLY A 253 -10.57 16.16 -25.34
N PRO A 254 -11.26 15.02 -25.44
CA PRO A 254 -10.65 13.80 -25.93
C PRO A 254 -10.20 14.01 -27.38
N SER A 255 -8.96 13.64 -27.71
CA SER A 255 -8.48 13.65 -29.10
C SER A 255 -9.33 12.71 -29.99
N ASP A 256 -9.09 12.68 -31.30
CA ASP A 256 -9.74 11.71 -32.21
C ASP A 256 -9.57 10.25 -31.74
N THR A 257 -8.54 9.98 -30.92
CA THR A 257 -8.28 8.69 -30.27
C THR A 257 -9.08 8.44 -28.99
N GLY A 258 -9.88 9.41 -28.54
CA GLY A 258 -10.74 9.31 -27.37
C GLY A 258 -10.06 9.54 -26.01
N LEU A 259 -8.73 9.65 -25.97
CA LEU A 259 -7.92 9.69 -24.75
C LEU A 259 -7.52 11.13 -24.37
N CYS A 260 -7.33 11.37 -23.07
CA CYS A 260 -6.71 12.61 -22.58
C CYS A 260 -5.21 12.61 -22.93
N VAL A 261 -4.63 13.81 -23.05
CA VAL A 261 -3.19 13.97 -23.33
C VAL A 261 -2.36 13.40 -22.17
N LEU A 262 -2.72 13.72 -20.92
CA LEU A 262 -2.00 13.25 -19.73
C LEU A 262 -2.70 12.04 -19.10
N GLN A 263 -1.91 11.19 -18.45
CA GLN A 263 -2.40 10.05 -17.68
C GLN A 263 -3.26 10.51 -16.48
N PRO A 264 -4.30 9.75 -16.09
CA PRO A 264 -5.20 10.12 -14.99
C PRO A 264 -4.45 10.44 -13.69
N SER A 265 -3.48 9.60 -13.32
CA SER A 265 -2.69 9.75 -12.09
C SER A 265 -1.84 11.03 -12.06
N LEU A 266 -1.38 11.51 -13.21
CA LEU A 266 -0.61 12.75 -13.29
C LEU A 266 -1.54 13.97 -13.15
N LEU A 267 -2.72 13.93 -13.78
CA LEU A 267 -3.74 14.99 -13.64
C LEU A 267 -4.23 15.13 -12.20
N THR A 268 -4.45 14.00 -11.52
CA THR A 268 -4.76 13.97 -10.08
C THR A 268 -3.69 14.66 -9.27
N LYS A 269 -2.41 14.35 -9.50
CA LYS A 269 -1.29 15.04 -8.82
C LYS A 269 -1.28 16.54 -9.09
N GLN A 270 -1.55 16.98 -10.32
CA GLN A 270 -1.63 18.42 -10.63
C GLN A 270 -2.79 19.08 -9.86
N LEU A 271 -3.96 18.45 -9.81
CA LEU A 271 -5.13 18.96 -9.12
C LEU A 271 -4.89 19.05 -7.60
N LEU A 272 -4.38 17.97 -7.00
CA LEU A 272 -4.04 17.92 -5.58
C LEU A 272 -2.94 18.93 -5.22
N MET A 273 -1.97 19.14 -6.12
CA MET A 273 -0.96 20.18 -5.96
C MET A 273 -1.59 21.59 -5.92
N LEU A 274 -2.51 21.92 -6.82
CA LEU A 274 -3.23 23.21 -6.75
C LEU A 274 -4.04 23.36 -5.47
N TYR A 275 -4.75 22.30 -5.08
CA TYR A 275 -5.56 22.30 -3.86
C TYR A 275 -4.67 22.54 -2.62
N ALA A 276 -3.55 21.82 -2.49
CA ALA A 276 -2.60 21.96 -1.38
C ALA A 276 -1.95 23.36 -1.30
N LEU A 277 -1.84 24.07 -2.43
CA LEU A 277 -1.30 25.42 -2.48
C LEU A 277 -2.29 26.48 -2.01
N LYS A 278 -3.57 26.15 -1.81
CA LYS A 278 -4.66 27.04 -1.36
C LYS A 278 -4.62 28.46 -1.97
N PRO A 279 -4.64 28.62 -3.30
CA PRO A 279 -4.62 29.95 -3.89
C PRO A 279 -5.97 30.65 -3.63
N GLU A 280 -5.95 31.73 -2.85
CA GLU A 280 -7.14 32.44 -2.33
C GLU A 280 -8.16 32.83 -3.42
N ASN A 281 -7.71 33.04 -4.66
CA ASN A 281 -8.55 33.50 -5.79
C ASN A 281 -8.81 32.44 -6.87
N LEU A 282 -8.25 31.23 -6.76
CA LEU A 282 -8.29 30.21 -7.82
C LEU A 282 -9.09 28.96 -7.44
N LEU A 283 -9.56 28.86 -6.20
CA LEU A 283 -10.30 27.69 -5.73
C LEU A 283 -11.79 27.78 -6.04
N GLU A 284 -12.36 28.98 -6.12
CA GLU A 284 -13.80 29.15 -6.27
C GLU A 284 -14.21 28.94 -7.73
N GLY A 285 -14.62 27.71 -8.05
CA GLY A 285 -15.17 27.32 -9.35
C GLY A 285 -14.18 26.62 -10.29
N TYR A 286 -12.91 27.03 -10.35
CA TYR A 286 -11.93 26.40 -11.25
C TYR A 286 -11.67 24.94 -10.87
N LEU A 287 -11.32 24.67 -9.61
CA LEU A 287 -10.98 23.32 -9.18
C LEU A 287 -12.19 22.37 -9.22
N PRO A 288 -13.40 22.73 -8.72
CA PRO A 288 -14.60 21.94 -8.93
C PRO A 288 -14.91 21.69 -10.41
N GLY A 289 -14.68 22.68 -11.29
CA GLY A 289 -14.83 22.51 -12.74
C GLY A 289 -13.88 21.45 -13.30
N LYS A 290 -12.61 21.44 -12.88
CA LYS A 290 -11.64 20.41 -13.29
C LYS A 290 -11.96 19.03 -12.73
N VAL A 291 -12.43 18.95 -11.49
CA VAL A 291 -12.94 17.69 -10.90
C VAL A 291 -14.10 17.15 -11.75
N LEU A 292 -15.04 18.01 -12.15
CA LEU A 292 -16.16 17.62 -13.01
C LEU A 292 -15.69 17.08 -14.36
N GLU A 293 -14.66 17.69 -14.98
CA GLU A 293 -14.08 17.16 -16.23
C GLU A 293 -13.43 15.77 -16.05
N ILE A 294 -12.71 15.54 -14.95
CA ILE A 294 -12.16 14.21 -14.60
C ILE A 294 -13.31 13.18 -14.47
N CYS A 295 -14.41 13.55 -13.81
CA CYS A 295 -15.58 12.69 -13.68
C CYS A 295 -16.23 12.40 -15.05
N LYS A 296 -16.30 13.38 -15.95
CA LYS A 296 -16.78 13.17 -17.32
C LYS A 296 -15.88 12.21 -18.09
N MET A 297 -14.56 12.26 -17.90
CA MET A 297 -13.64 11.30 -18.52
C MET A 297 -13.87 9.87 -18.02
N ALA A 298 -14.01 9.69 -16.70
CA ALA A 298 -14.39 8.39 -16.12
C ALA A 298 -15.71 7.87 -16.72
N GLN A 299 -16.75 8.72 -16.75
CA GLN A 299 -18.07 8.33 -17.28
C GLN A 299 -18.00 7.99 -18.77
N LYS A 300 -17.26 8.77 -19.56
CA LYS A 300 -17.03 8.48 -20.98
C LYS A 300 -16.33 7.13 -21.17
N ALA A 301 -15.32 6.81 -20.36
CA ALA A 301 -14.63 5.52 -20.42
C ALA A 301 -15.58 4.36 -20.10
N ILE A 302 -16.48 4.52 -19.11
CA ILE A 302 -17.55 3.56 -18.80
C ILE A 302 -18.48 3.38 -20.01
N ASP A 303 -18.96 4.47 -20.59
CA ASP A 303 -19.93 4.45 -21.69
C ASP A 303 -19.36 3.88 -23.00
N THR A 304 -18.04 4.04 -23.20
CA THR A 304 -17.30 3.49 -24.35
C THR A 304 -16.72 2.10 -24.10
N HIS A 305 -17.08 1.45 -22.99
CA HIS A 305 -16.60 0.11 -22.60
C HIS A 305 -15.07 -0.02 -22.44
N GLN A 306 -14.38 1.07 -22.13
CA GLN A 306 -12.96 1.10 -21.81
C GLN A 306 -12.74 0.89 -20.30
N PHE A 307 -13.06 -0.31 -19.81
CA PHE A 307 -13.19 -0.58 -18.37
C PHE A 307 -11.89 -0.37 -17.58
N ASP A 308 -10.74 -0.83 -18.07
CA ASP A 308 -9.45 -0.65 -17.38
C ASP A 308 -9.08 0.82 -17.25
N GLU A 309 -9.45 1.63 -18.24
CA GLU A 309 -9.24 3.08 -18.21
C GLU A 309 -10.23 3.76 -17.26
N ALA A 310 -11.50 3.34 -17.26
CA ALA A 310 -12.50 3.80 -16.32
C ALA A 310 -12.07 3.54 -14.86
N GLU A 311 -11.51 2.37 -14.54
CA GLU A 311 -11.00 2.06 -13.20
C GLU A 311 -9.89 3.02 -12.76
N LYS A 312 -8.93 3.35 -13.64
CA LYS A 312 -7.88 4.33 -13.34
C LYS A 312 -8.46 5.72 -13.05
N TRP A 313 -9.43 6.18 -13.85
CA TRP A 313 -10.08 7.46 -13.62
C TRP A 313 -10.91 7.46 -12.34
N LEU A 314 -11.62 6.38 -12.03
CA LEU A 314 -12.39 6.28 -10.78
C LEU A 314 -11.48 6.22 -9.54
N ALA A 315 -10.33 5.54 -9.62
CA ALA A 315 -9.33 5.58 -8.55
C ALA A 315 -8.82 7.01 -8.31
N CYS A 316 -8.60 7.77 -9.39
CA CYS A 316 -8.27 9.19 -9.31
C CYS A 316 -9.38 10.02 -8.66
N CYS A 317 -10.64 9.80 -9.03
CA CYS A 317 -11.79 10.45 -8.40
C CYS A 317 -11.88 10.15 -6.89
N THR A 318 -11.63 8.90 -6.47
CA THR A 318 -11.56 8.52 -5.05
C THR A 318 -10.46 9.30 -4.33
N GLU A 319 -9.24 9.28 -4.86
CA GLU A 319 -8.10 9.99 -4.25
C GLU A 319 -8.37 11.51 -4.10
N ILE A 320 -9.01 12.12 -5.10
CA ILE A 320 -9.42 13.53 -5.05
C ILE A 320 -10.49 13.77 -3.99
N GLN A 321 -11.53 12.92 -3.92
CA GLN A 321 -12.60 13.05 -2.92
C GLN A 321 -12.05 12.95 -1.49
N ASP A 322 -11.13 12.01 -1.25
CA ASP A 322 -10.56 11.76 0.07
C ASP A 322 -9.66 12.91 0.52
N GLN A 323 -8.81 13.45 -0.38
CA GLN A 323 -7.88 14.54 -0.04
C GLN A 323 -8.53 15.93 -0.06
N CYS A 324 -9.66 16.11 -0.74
CA CYS A 324 -10.35 17.41 -0.89
C CYS A 324 -11.75 17.41 -0.24
N GLN A 325 -11.96 16.64 0.83
CA GLN A 325 -13.28 16.42 1.45
C GLN A 325 -13.95 17.72 1.92
N ASP A 326 -13.19 18.71 2.39
CA ASP A 326 -13.71 20.00 2.85
C ASP A 326 -14.40 20.79 1.72
N MET A 327 -13.87 20.71 0.51
CA MET A 327 -14.34 21.45 -0.66
C MET A 327 -15.33 20.63 -1.52
N LEU A 328 -15.24 19.30 -1.52
CA LEU A 328 -16.11 18.37 -2.27
C LEU A 328 -17.18 17.73 -1.39
N SER A 329 -17.78 18.50 -0.48
CA SER A 329 -18.89 18.04 0.36
C SER A 329 -20.25 18.49 -0.17
N GLY A 330 -21.32 17.81 0.27
CA GLY A 330 -22.70 18.16 -0.05
C GLY A 330 -23.05 17.95 -1.52
N ASP A 331 -23.40 19.04 -2.23
CA ASP A 331 -23.79 19.02 -3.64
C ASP A 331 -22.60 18.96 -4.61
N LYS A 332 -21.38 19.16 -4.10
CA LYS A 332 -20.12 19.13 -4.88
C LYS A 332 -19.39 17.79 -4.78
N GLU A 333 -19.95 16.85 -4.03
CA GLU A 333 -19.37 15.52 -3.85
C GLU A 333 -19.32 14.76 -5.17
N ILE A 334 -18.19 14.08 -5.39
CA ILE A 334 -18.04 13.23 -6.56
C ILE A 334 -18.86 11.95 -6.33
N PRO A 335 -19.77 11.56 -7.24
CA PRO A 335 -20.60 10.36 -7.09
C PRO A 335 -19.80 9.07 -7.42
N VAL A 336 -18.60 8.91 -6.84
CA VAL A 336 -17.65 7.83 -7.16
C VAL A 336 -18.29 6.46 -6.99
N ALA A 337 -19.05 6.25 -5.91
CA ALA A 337 -19.74 4.99 -5.65
C ALA A 337 -20.76 4.66 -6.75
N GLU A 338 -21.53 5.64 -7.23
CA GLU A 338 -22.51 5.43 -8.30
C GLU A 338 -21.83 5.10 -9.62
N MET A 339 -20.68 5.74 -9.89
CA MET A 339 -19.92 5.47 -11.10
C MET A 339 -19.28 4.08 -11.08
N TYR A 340 -18.76 3.62 -9.93
CA TYR A 340 -18.31 2.23 -9.77
C TYR A 340 -19.46 1.23 -9.95
N LEU A 341 -20.66 1.53 -9.44
CA LEU A 341 -21.84 0.70 -9.68
C LEU A 341 -22.21 0.65 -11.18
N ASN A 342 -22.15 1.78 -11.88
CA ASN A 342 -22.40 1.83 -13.32
C ASN A 342 -21.35 1.01 -14.10
N LEU A 343 -20.08 1.15 -13.75
CA LEU A 343 -18.99 0.34 -14.32
C LEU A 343 -19.24 -1.16 -14.12
N ALA A 344 -19.55 -1.59 -12.90
CA ALA A 344 -19.83 -2.99 -12.57
C ALA A 344 -21.00 -3.56 -13.39
N LYS A 345 -22.09 -2.78 -13.54
CA LYS A 345 -23.23 -3.13 -14.40
C LYS A 345 -22.82 -3.29 -15.87
N LYS A 346 -22.06 -2.33 -16.41
CA LYS A 346 -21.62 -2.35 -17.81
C LYS A 346 -20.64 -3.49 -18.12
N ARG A 347 -19.84 -3.89 -17.14
CA ARG A 347 -18.93 -5.05 -17.22
C ARG A 347 -19.66 -6.39 -17.09
N GLY A 348 -20.92 -6.38 -16.63
CA GLY A 348 -21.74 -7.58 -16.48
C GLY A 348 -21.43 -8.38 -15.22
N TYR A 349 -21.08 -7.71 -14.11
CA TYR A 349 -20.89 -8.41 -12.83
C TYR A 349 -22.21 -8.98 -12.30
N ASP A 350 -22.20 -10.27 -11.95
CA ASP A 350 -23.37 -10.98 -11.43
C ASP A 350 -23.80 -10.48 -10.04
N ASN A 351 -22.83 -10.05 -9.22
CA ASN A 351 -23.08 -9.56 -7.87
C ASN A 351 -22.81 -8.05 -7.78
N LEU A 352 -23.89 -7.26 -7.83
CA LEU A 352 -23.84 -5.80 -7.71
C LEU A 352 -23.97 -5.31 -6.27
N VAL A 353 -24.30 -6.19 -5.31
CA VAL A 353 -24.62 -5.81 -3.92
C VAL A 353 -23.50 -4.98 -3.26
N PRO A 354 -22.20 -5.31 -3.39
CA PRO A 354 -21.15 -4.49 -2.77
C PRO A 354 -21.13 -3.06 -3.30
N PHE A 355 -21.37 -2.87 -4.61
CA PHE A 355 -21.40 -1.55 -5.24
C PHE A 355 -22.67 -0.79 -4.87
N GLN A 356 -23.83 -1.47 -4.87
CA GLN A 356 -25.09 -0.87 -4.46
C GLN A 356 -25.08 -0.46 -2.98
N ARG A 357 -24.47 -1.28 -2.12
CA ARG A 357 -24.25 -0.95 -0.70
C ARG A 357 -23.40 0.31 -0.55
N LYS A 358 -22.27 0.41 -1.27
CA LYS A 358 -21.43 1.62 -1.22
C LYS A 358 -22.20 2.90 -1.59
N VAL A 359 -23.05 2.84 -2.62
CA VAL A 359 -23.92 3.97 -3.01
C VAL A 359 -24.92 4.30 -1.90
N TYR A 360 -25.63 3.29 -1.40
CA TYR A 360 -26.63 3.46 -0.35
C TYR A 360 -26.04 4.05 0.94
N LEU A 361 -24.90 3.51 1.40
CA LEU A 361 -24.20 4.01 2.58
C LEU A 361 -23.67 5.43 2.37
N GLY A 362 -23.23 5.77 1.15
CA GLY A 362 -22.88 7.14 0.78
C GLY A 362 -24.05 8.11 1.02
N PHE A 363 -25.24 7.80 0.51
CA PHE A 363 -26.43 8.64 0.75
C PHE A 363 -26.80 8.75 2.23
N LEU A 364 -26.68 7.67 3.00
CA LEU A 364 -26.96 7.70 4.44
C LEU A 364 -25.97 8.57 5.21
N ARG A 365 -24.67 8.44 4.90
CA ARG A 365 -23.59 9.24 5.51
C ARG A 365 -23.83 10.74 5.32
N ASP A 366 -24.33 11.14 4.16
CA ASP A 366 -24.60 12.55 3.86
C ASP A 366 -25.96 13.04 4.38
N GLY A 367 -26.72 12.19 5.09
CA GLY A 367 -28.08 12.52 5.53
C GLY A 367 -29.11 12.60 4.41
N LYS A 368 -28.81 12.08 3.21
CA LYS A 368 -29.67 12.11 2.01
C LYS A 368 -30.64 10.92 1.98
N ALA A 369 -31.39 10.70 3.07
CA ALA A 369 -32.29 9.54 3.22
C ALA A 369 -33.33 9.39 2.08
N ALA A 370 -33.85 10.51 1.55
CA ALA A 370 -34.78 10.49 0.42
C ALA A 370 -34.12 10.05 -0.90
N ALA A 371 -32.83 10.39 -1.10
CA ALA A 371 -32.07 9.91 -2.26
C ALA A 371 -31.75 8.43 -2.14
N ALA A 372 -31.41 7.97 -0.92
CA ALA A 372 -31.21 6.55 -0.62
C ALA A 372 -32.47 5.72 -0.95
N GLN A 373 -33.66 6.20 -0.56
CA GLN A 373 -34.92 5.52 -0.87
C GLN A 373 -35.21 5.47 -2.38
N LYS A 374 -35.02 6.59 -3.10
CA LYS A 374 -35.16 6.62 -4.56
C LYS A 374 -34.17 5.69 -5.27
N PHE A 375 -32.96 5.57 -4.72
CA PHE A 375 -31.95 4.65 -5.23
C PHE A 375 -32.39 3.19 -5.07
N LEU A 376 -32.85 2.79 -3.89
CA LEU A 376 -33.40 1.45 -3.63
C LEU A 376 -34.53 1.10 -4.61
N GLU A 377 -35.49 2.01 -4.78
CA GLU A 377 -36.62 1.85 -5.72
C GLU A 377 -36.15 1.70 -7.17
N LYS A 378 -35.19 2.54 -7.61
CA LYS A 378 -34.63 2.49 -8.96
C LYS A 378 -33.88 1.18 -9.23
N GLU A 379 -33.17 0.68 -8.22
CA GLU A 379 -32.41 -0.56 -8.31
C GLU A 379 -33.28 -1.82 -8.11
N GLY A 380 -34.53 -1.65 -7.68
CA GLY A 380 -35.44 -2.77 -7.40
C GLY A 380 -34.99 -3.63 -6.22
N ILE A 381 -34.31 -3.02 -5.24
CA ILE A 381 -33.76 -3.69 -4.06
C ILE A 381 -34.29 -3.03 -2.79
N PHE A 382 -34.32 -3.80 -1.71
CA PHE A 382 -34.67 -3.29 -0.38
C PHE A 382 -33.40 -2.97 0.41
N ALA A 383 -33.49 -2.05 1.36
CA ALA A 383 -32.37 -1.73 2.26
C ALA A 383 -31.82 -2.97 2.98
N ILE A 384 -32.68 -3.98 3.21
CA ILE A 384 -32.30 -5.24 3.84
C ILE A 384 -31.41 -6.11 2.93
N ASP A 385 -31.58 -6.03 1.61
CA ASP A 385 -30.76 -6.76 0.63
C ASP A 385 -29.34 -6.20 0.56
N LEU A 386 -29.18 -4.93 0.93
CA LEU A 386 -27.89 -4.26 1.00
C LEU A 386 -27.19 -4.40 2.35
N ARG A 387 -27.80 -5.06 3.33
CA ARG A 387 -27.13 -5.26 4.62
C ARG A 387 -25.87 -6.08 4.41
N ASP A 388 -24.80 -5.65 5.04
CA ASP A 388 -23.68 -6.54 5.23
C ASP A 388 -24.06 -7.58 6.27
N LEU A 389 -24.10 -8.83 5.84
CA LEU A 389 -24.22 -9.96 6.74
C LEU A 389 -22.83 -10.44 7.21
N SER A 390 -21.76 -9.75 6.79
CA SER A 390 -20.43 -10.00 7.30
C SER A 390 -20.29 -9.43 8.72
N PRO A 391 -19.79 -10.20 9.71
CA PRO A 391 -19.42 -9.67 11.02
C PRO A 391 -18.66 -8.36 10.88
N CYS A 392 -18.98 -7.35 11.71
CA CYS A 392 -18.03 -6.26 11.92
C CYS A 392 -16.81 -6.85 12.61
N PHE A 393 -15.61 -6.47 12.18
CA PHE A 393 -14.42 -7.10 12.70
C PHE A 393 -13.24 -6.17 12.80
N PHE A 394 -12.44 -6.45 13.82
CA PHE A 394 -11.18 -5.79 14.05
C PHE A 394 -10.21 -6.81 14.63
N GLY A 395 -8.95 -6.64 14.30
CA GLY A 395 -7.91 -7.59 14.67
C GLY A 395 -6.58 -6.92 14.92
N ARG A 396 -5.62 -7.71 15.39
CA ARG A 396 -4.22 -7.31 15.55
C ARG A 396 -3.35 -8.51 15.21
N GLY A 397 -2.42 -8.32 14.26
CA GLY A 397 -1.48 -9.33 13.78
C GLY A 397 -0.58 -9.84 14.91
N THR A 398 0.46 -9.10 15.25
CA THR A 398 1.25 -9.36 16.46
C THR A 398 1.24 -8.11 17.33
N LEU A 399 1.08 -8.31 18.63
CA LEU A 399 1.19 -7.27 19.64
C LEU A 399 2.17 -7.76 20.70
N SER A 400 3.29 -7.05 20.82
CA SER A 400 4.28 -7.25 21.87
C SER A 400 4.47 -5.94 22.63
N SER A 401 4.29 -5.98 23.95
CA SER A 401 4.49 -4.81 24.80
C SER A 401 5.19 -5.17 26.09
N SER A 402 6.23 -4.42 26.41
CA SER A 402 6.97 -4.48 27.68
C SER A 402 6.75 -3.25 28.55
N ILE A 403 5.75 -2.43 28.24
CA ILE A 403 5.45 -1.18 28.97
C ILE A 403 4.72 -1.52 30.28
N SER A 404 5.49 -1.95 31.26
CA SER A 404 5.06 -2.29 32.63
C SER A 404 4.54 -1.04 33.37
N ASN A 405 3.25 -0.72 33.24
CA ASN A 405 2.65 0.46 33.86
C ASN A 405 1.38 0.20 34.69
N ASP A 406 0.92 -1.05 34.79
CA ASP A 406 -0.34 -1.43 35.46
C ASP A 406 -1.57 -0.63 34.95
N ARG A 407 -1.51 -0.06 33.74
CA ARG A 407 -2.59 0.69 33.10
C ARG A 407 -3.13 -0.07 31.90
N TRP A 408 -4.39 0.19 31.58
CA TRP A 408 -4.98 -0.28 30.32
C TRP A 408 -4.36 0.48 29.16
N ASN A 409 -3.90 -0.26 28.17
CA ASN A 409 -3.40 0.24 26.90
C ASN A 409 -4.34 -0.25 25.81
N GLU A 410 -4.63 0.61 24.83
CA GLU A 410 -5.42 0.25 23.65
C GLU A 410 -4.55 -0.56 22.69
N GLY A 411 -5.04 -1.73 22.25
CA GLY A 411 -4.40 -2.54 21.21
C GLY A 411 -4.95 -2.21 19.83
N CYS A 412 -6.27 -2.28 19.67
CA CYS A 412 -7.01 -1.95 18.45
C CYS A 412 -8.49 -1.71 18.79
N ARG A 413 -9.29 -1.23 17.83
CA ARG A 413 -10.72 -0.95 18.03
C ARG A 413 -11.56 -1.24 16.79
N SER A 414 -12.84 -1.51 16.98
CA SER A 414 -13.83 -1.64 15.90
C SER A 414 -14.23 -0.28 15.33
N SER A 415 -14.89 -0.31 14.16
CA SER A 415 -15.73 0.80 13.72
C SER A 415 -16.94 1.01 14.65
N ALA A 416 -17.64 2.12 14.46
CA ALA A 416 -18.91 2.37 15.14
C ALA A 416 -19.93 1.29 14.76
N LEU A 417 -20.62 0.76 15.76
CA LEU A 417 -21.55 -0.33 15.61
C LEU A 417 -22.84 0.14 14.93
N GLU A 418 -23.26 -0.57 13.89
CA GLU A 418 -24.40 -0.16 13.07
C GLU A 418 -25.74 -0.61 13.65
N GLY A 419 -25.74 -1.70 14.42
CA GLY A 419 -26.92 -2.35 14.96
C GLY A 419 -26.77 -2.81 16.40
N LYS A 420 -27.80 -3.45 16.93
CA LYS A 420 -27.70 -4.11 18.25
C LYS A 420 -26.85 -5.36 18.09
N VAL A 421 -25.96 -5.64 19.03
CA VAL A 421 -25.11 -6.85 18.96
C VAL A 421 -25.86 -8.05 19.54
N SER A 422 -25.85 -9.17 18.81
CA SER A 422 -26.33 -10.47 19.30
C SER A 422 -25.27 -11.17 20.12
N HIS A 423 -24.07 -11.27 19.59
CA HIS A 423 -22.93 -11.90 20.23
C HIS A 423 -21.62 -11.39 19.62
N VAL A 424 -20.53 -11.61 20.34
CA VAL A 424 -19.16 -11.29 19.92
C VAL A 424 -18.31 -12.54 20.06
N VAL A 425 -17.57 -12.88 19.02
CA VAL A 425 -16.56 -13.95 19.04
C VAL A 425 -15.20 -13.31 19.13
N VAL A 426 -14.41 -13.74 20.11
CA VAL A 426 -13.03 -13.29 20.29
C VAL A 426 -12.10 -14.48 20.23
N ALA A 427 -11.10 -14.42 19.37
CA ALA A 427 -10.09 -15.46 19.17
C ALA A 427 -8.69 -14.85 19.18
N ALA A 428 -7.69 -15.59 19.65
CA ALA A 428 -6.28 -15.26 19.49
C ALA A 428 -5.46 -16.54 19.39
N ASN A 429 -4.57 -16.64 18.40
CA ASN A 429 -3.70 -17.80 18.24
C ASN A 429 -2.80 -18.02 19.46
N ASN A 430 -2.32 -16.92 20.03
CA ASN A 430 -1.46 -16.96 21.21
C ASN A 430 -1.72 -15.75 22.10
N PHE A 431 -1.70 -15.98 23.41
CA PHE A 431 -1.72 -14.92 24.42
C PHE A 431 -0.82 -15.32 25.59
N ARG A 432 0.30 -14.59 25.75
CA ARG A 432 1.36 -14.93 26.69
C ARG A 432 1.88 -13.70 27.44
N ASP A 433 1.82 -13.73 28.76
CA ASP A 433 2.65 -12.94 29.69
C ASP A 433 4.06 -13.56 29.84
N GLN A 434 5.03 -12.83 30.42
CA GLN A 434 6.47 -13.20 30.46
C GLN A 434 6.85 -14.59 31.02
N GLY A 435 5.90 -15.36 31.58
CA GLY A 435 6.11 -16.75 32.00
C GLY A 435 6.65 -16.94 33.41
N TRP A 436 7.19 -15.90 34.05
CA TRP A 436 7.74 -15.93 35.41
C TRP A 436 7.24 -14.75 36.28
N GLY A 437 7.42 -14.82 37.61
CA GLY A 437 7.05 -13.75 38.55
C GLY A 437 5.55 -13.62 38.84
N ASN A 438 5.13 -12.44 39.32
CA ASN A 438 3.72 -12.10 39.62
C ASN A 438 3.01 -11.70 38.32
N ARG A 439 2.55 -12.70 37.57
CA ARG A 439 1.97 -12.56 36.23
C ARG A 439 0.68 -11.74 36.26
N LYS A 440 0.71 -10.59 35.61
CA LYS A 440 -0.34 -9.55 35.69
C LYS A 440 -0.84 -9.15 34.30
N GLY A 441 -0.41 -9.84 33.25
CA GLY A 441 -0.95 -9.67 31.91
C GLY A 441 -2.46 -9.93 31.88
N VAL A 442 -3.24 -8.95 31.41
CA VAL A 442 -4.70 -9.08 31.26
C VAL A 442 -5.10 -8.58 29.88
N LEU A 443 -5.98 -9.32 29.20
CA LEU A 443 -6.69 -8.88 28.00
C LEU A 443 -8.16 -8.64 28.32
N ALA A 444 -8.70 -7.55 27.79
CA ALA A 444 -10.09 -7.20 27.93
C ALA A 444 -10.68 -6.64 26.64
N LEU A 445 -11.99 -6.76 26.52
CA LEU A 445 -12.80 -6.08 25.54
C LEU A 445 -13.59 -4.97 26.24
N GLY A 446 -13.29 -3.72 25.90
CA GLY A 446 -14.01 -2.55 26.40
C GLY A 446 -15.07 -2.10 25.39
N LEU A 447 -16.28 -1.81 25.86
CA LEU A 447 -17.34 -1.15 25.09
C LEU A 447 -17.33 0.34 25.40
N TYR A 448 -17.29 1.17 24.36
CA TYR A 448 -17.19 2.62 24.45
C TYR A 448 -18.37 3.31 23.78
N SER A 449 -18.77 4.45 24.33
CA SER A 449 -19.78 5.32 23.74
C SER A 449 -19.21 6.08 22.52
N PRO A 450 -20.05 6.71 21.69
CA PRO A 450 -19.58 7.59 20.60
C PRO A 450 -18.66 8.73 21.06
N ASN A 451 -18.71 9.11 22.34
CA ASN A 451 -17.89 10.16 22.94
C ASN A 451 -16.61 9.62 23.60
N ASP A 452 -16.22 8.38 23.32
CA ASP A 452 -15.05 7.70 23.89
C ASP A 452 -15.12 7.50 25.42
N GLU A 453 -16.33 7.36 25.96
CA GLU A 453 -16.53 7.03 27.37
C GLU A 453 -16.68 5.52 27.54
N LEU A 454 -15.89 4.92 28.45
CA LEU A 454 -16.00 3.49 28.77
C LEU A 454 -17.36 3.19 29.40
N ILE A 455 -18.16 2.35 28.74
CA ILE A 455 -19.45 1.87 29.24
C ILE A 455 -19.24 0.65 30.14
N VAL A 456 -18.52 -0.36 29.63
CA VAL A 456 -18.26 -1.61 30.35
C VAL A 456 -17.02 -2.30 29.80
N ARG A 457 -16.33 -3.05 30.65
CA ARG A 457 -15.14 -3.83 30.29
C ARG A 457 -15.33 -5.29 30.68
N CYS A 458 -15.02 -6.19 29.75
CA CYS A 458 -15.05 -7.63 29.98
C CYS A 458 -13.63 -8.19 29.87
N ASN A 459 -13.12 -8.83 30.93
CA ASN A 459 -11.89 -9.62 30.83
C ASN A 459 -12.14 -10.80 29.90
N LEU A 460 -11.29 -11.04 28.90
CA LEU A 460 -11.49 -12.06 27.87
C LEU A 460 -11.09 -13.47 28.33
N PHE A 461 -9.85 -13.65 28.79
CA PHE A 461 -9.26 -14.97 29.02
C PHE A 461 -8.80 -15.22 30.46
N GLY A 462 -9.28 -14.41 31.42
CA GLY A 462 -8.90 -14.47 32.82
C GLY A 462 -7.52 -13.88 33.09
N THR A 463 -6.89 -14.29 34.19
CA THR A 463 -5.49 -13.95 34.51
C THR A 463 -4.57 -15.09 34.03
N TYR A 464 -3.90 -14.87 32.90
CA TYR A 464 -2.79 -15.62 32.28
C TYR A 464 -2.86 -17.17 32.13
N ARG A 465 -2.35 -17.69 31.00
CA ARG A 465 -2.15 -19.12 30.68
C ARG A 465 -0.65 -19.50 30.75
N THR A 466 -0.25 -20.45 31.60
CA THR A 466 1.14 -20.94 31.72
C THR A 466 1.61 -21.78 30.54
N GLU A 467 2.92 -22.02 30.42
CA GLU A 467 3.48 -23.04 29.52
C GLU A 467 2.90 -24.46 29.79
N ALA A 468 2.53 -24.73 31.05
CA ALA A 468 1.80 -25.93 31.44
C ALA A 468 0.33 -25.97 30.92
N TYR A 469 -0.25 -24.81 30.63
CA TYR A 469 -1.55 -24.69 29.95
C TYR A 469 -1.40 -25.03 28.45
N SER A 470 -0.38 -24.48 27.78
CA SER A 470 -0.07 -24.79 26.38
C SER A 470 0.25 -26.26 26.14
N SER A 471 0.91 -26.94 27.09
CA SER A 471 1.18 -28.39 26.99
C SER A 471 -0.03 -29.29 27.23
N LYS A 472 -1.07 -28.81 27.94
CA LYS A 472 -2.36 -29.53 28.07
C LYS A 472 -3.33 -29.25 26.93
N PHE A 473 -3.20 -28.11 26.27
CA PHE A 473 -3.98 -27.76 25.10
C PHE A 473 -3.01 -27.42 23.94
N PRO A 474 -2.42 -28.46 23.30
CA PRO A 474 -1.29 -28.32 22.37
C PRO A 474 -1.57 -27.50 21.09
N ARG A 475 -2.74 -26.89 20.97
CA ARG A 475 -3.19 -26.00 19.89
C ARG A 475 -4.15 -24.89 20.35
N SER A 476 -4.19 -24.52 21.64
CA SER A 476 -5.31 -23.67 22.13
C SER A 476 -5.23 -22.22 21.66
N VAL A 477 -5.80 -21.97 20.49
CA VAL A 477 -6.42 -20.68 20.20
C VAL A 477 -7.25 -20.28 21.42
N ALA A 478 -6.98 -19.10 21.96
CA ALA A 478 -7.76 -18.54 23.04
C ALA A 478 -9.08 -18.03 22.44
N TYR A 479 -10.15 -18.78 22.64
CA TYR A 479 -11.48 -18.46 22.15
C TYR A 479 -12.43 -18.08 23.26
N ARG A 480 -13.32 -17.12 22.98
CA ARG A 480 -14.49 -16.81 23.80
C ARG A 480 -15.66 -16.31 22.96
N LEU A 481 -16.82 -16.91 23.19
CA LEU A 481 -18.12 -16.41 22.76
C LEU A 481 -18.73 -15.55 23.87
N LEU A 482 -19.10 -14.32 23.54
CA LEU A 482 -19.81 -13.39 24.41
C LEU A 482 -21.24 -13.27 23.91
N GLU A 483 -22.20 -13.76 24.68
CA GLU A 483 -23.63 -13.75 24.30
C GLU A 483 -24.37 -12.55 24.89
N SER A 484 -25.65 -12.42 24.53
CA SER A 484 -26.51 -11.30 24.93
C SER A 484 -26.78 -11.16 26.44
N ASP A 485 -26.38 -12.14 27.26
CA ASP A 485 -26.46 -12.07 28.71
C ASP A 485 -25.27 -11.30 29.34
N GLN A 486 -24.15 -11.19 28.61
CA GLN A 486 -22.96 -10.46 29.05
C GLN A 486 -23.16 -8.95 28.88
N GLU A 487 -22.81 -8.15 29.89
CA GLU A 487 -23.01 -6.69 29.85
C GLU A 487 -22.35 -5.99 28.65
N VAL A 488 -21.17 -6.48 28.24
CA VAL A 488 -20.41 -5.95 27.09
C VAL A 488 -21.16 -6.11 25.75
N VAL A 489 -22.12 -7.03 25.68
CA VAL A 489 -23.00 -7.24 24.54
C VAL A 489 -24.35 -6.55 24.78
N SER A 490 -24.98 -6.77 25.94
CA SER A 490 -26.33 -6.29 26.23
C SER A 490 -26.46 -4.78 26.37
N LYS A 491 -25.40 -4.09 26.79
CA LYS A 491 -25.36 -2.61 26.88
C LYS A 491 -25.01 -1.93 25.56
N CYS A 492 -24.68 -2.70 24.52
CA CYS A 492 -24.34 -2.15 23.21
C CYS A 492 -25.54 -1.46 22.55
N THR A 493 -25.34 -0.24 22.07
CA THR A 493 -26.27 0.49 21.22
C THR A 493 -25.59 0.93 19.92
N PRO A 494 -26.35 1.16 18.83
CA PRO A 494 -25.79 1.72 17.60
C PRO A 494 -25.00 3.01 17.88
N GLY A 495 -23.84 3.14 17.25
CA GLY A 495 -22.86 4.20 17.48
C GLY A 495 -21.80 3.89 18.54
N CYS A 496 -22.03 2.94 19.45
CA CYS A 496 -20.97 2.44 20.33
C CYS A 496 -19.86 1.74 19.53
N TYR A 497 -18.73 1.44 20.16
CA TYR A 497 -17.67 0.64 19.51
C TYR A 497 -16.86 -0.15 20.55
N TYR A 498 -16.14 -1.17 20.09
CA TYR A 498 -15.31 -2.02 20.95
C TYR A 498 -13.83 -1.64 20.85
N LYS A 499 -13.11 -1.76 21.96
CA LYS A 499 -11.64 -1.69 22.03
C LYS A 499 -11.08 -2.98 22.61
N LEU A 500 -10.04 -3.51 21.98
CA LEU A 500 -9.12 -4.44 22.64
C LEU A 500 -8.25 -3.62 23.59
N GLU A 501 -8.26 -3.98 24.86
CA GLU A 501 -7.42 -3.37 25.88
C GLU A 501 -6.54 -4.41 26.57
N PHE A 502 -5.34 -4.00 26.98
CA PHE A 502 -4.41 -4.87 27.67
C PHE A 502 -3.65 -4.17 28.79
N ILE A 503 -3.30 -4.93 29.83
CA ILE A 503 -2.40 -4.50 30.90
C ILE A 503 -1.11 -5.31 30.79
N VAL A 504 0.04 -4.63 30.83
CA VAL A 504 1.33 -5.25 31.13
C VAL A 504 1.61 -4.99 32.61
N GLY A 505 1.84 -6.08 33.35
CA GLY A 505 2.09 -6.04 34.78
C GLY A 505 3.14 -5.02 35.20
N GLY A 506 2.91 -4.32 36.31
CA GLY A 506 3.92 -3.50 36.95
C GLY A 506 4.89 -4.33 37.78
N GLY A 507 6.17 -3.97 37.71
CA GLY A 507 7.23 -4.52 38.56
C GLY A 507 8.33 -5.26 37.80
N GLY A 508 9.01 -4.56 36.88
CA GLY A 508 10.29 -4.99 36.28
C GLY A 508 10.28 -6.31 35.51
N GLY A 509 10.40 -6.25 34.18
CA GLY A 509 10.54 -7.44 33.33
C GLY A 509 9.24 -8.08 32.87
N HIS A 510 8.12 -7.37 32.98
CA HIS A 510 6.84 -7.83 32.42
C HIS A 510 6.76 -7.56 30.92
N SER A 511 6.20 -8.53 30.20
CA SER A 511 5.93 -8.42 28.77
C SER A 511 4.69 -9.23 28.41
N LEU A 512 3.89 -8.70 27.50
CA LEU A 512 2.71 -9.33 26.94
C LEU A 512 2.92 -9.53 25.44
N GLU A 513 2.67 -10.75 24.98
CA GLU A 513 2.68 -11.17 23.59
C GLU A 513 1.28 -11.67 23.23
N LEU A 514 0.75 -11.20 22.11
CA LEU A 514 -0.56 -11.55 21.57
C LEU A 514 -0.41 -11.73 20.06
N ASP A 515 -0.77 -12.90 19.56
CA ASP A 515 -0.69 -13.22 18.13
C ASP A 515 -2.07 -13.53 17.55
N SER A 516 -2.33 -12.97 16.37
CA SER A 516 -3.52 -13.11 15.54
C SER A 516 -4.81 -12.91 16.34
N PHE A 517 -4.91 -11.79 17.05
CA PHE A 517 -6.14 -11.44 17.73
C PHE A 517 -7.20 -11.06 16.69
N ILE A 518 -8.39 -11.64 16.85
CA ILE A 518 -9.55 -11.36 16.01
C ILE A 518 -10.77 -11.20 16.92
N CYS A 519 -11.55 -10.16 16.66
CA CYS A 519 -12.86 -9.94 17.26
C CYS A 519 -13.90 -9.80 16.16
N LYS A 520 -14.89 -10.70 16.14
CA LYS A 520 -16.02 -10.72 15.20
C LYS A 520 -17.30 -10.35 15.94
N ILE A 521 -18.02 -9.36 15.44
CA ILE A 521 -19.21 -8.78 16.06
C ILE A 521 -20.43 -9.10 15.19
N PHE A 522 -21.42 -9.77 15.77
CA PHE A 522 -22.62 -10.22 15.07
C PHE A 522 -23.84 -9.42 15.51
N TYR A 523 -24.58 -8.84 14.57
CA TYR A 523 -25.74 -8.01 14.89
C TYR A 523 -27.02 -8.84 15.09
N LYS A 524 -27.88 -8.45 16.05
CA LYS A 524 -29.13 -9.12 16.41
C LYS A 524 -30.12 -9.15 15.26
N GLU A 525 -30.07 -8.13 14.42
CA GLU A 525 -30.87 -8.02 13.20
C GLU A 525 -30.59 -9.14 12.20
N TRP A 526 -29.48 -9.89 12.33
CA TRP A 526 -29.19 -11.09 11.55
C TRP A 526 -29.90 -12.34 12.05
N PHE A 527 -30.33 -12.35 13.31
CA PHE A 527 -30.94 -13.50 13.99
C PHE A 527 -32.45 -13.37 14.12
N ALA A 528 -33.01 -12.18 13.90
CA ALA A 528 -34.44 -11.98 13.90
C ALA A 528 -35.04 -12.82 12.76
N GLN A 529 -35.70 -13.93 13.13
CA GLN A 529 -36.43 -14.79 12.20
C GLN A 529 -37.32 -13.89 11.35
N GLN A 530 -36.94 -13.67 10.09
CA GLN A 530 -37.90 -13.19 9.14
C GLN A 530 -38.96 -14.29 9.03
N GLU A 531 -40.24 -13.92 9.05
CA GLU A 531 -41.39 -14.82 8.94
C GLU A 531 -41.42 -15.62 7.61
N SER A 532 -40.33 -15.59 6.82
CA SER A 532 -40.04 -16.40 5.65
C SER A 532 -38.51 -16.40 5.43
N PRO A 533 -37.73 -17.42 5.87
CA PRO A 533 -36.29 -17.37 5.68
C PRO A 533 -35.93 -17.79 4.25
N PRO A 534 -34.87 -17.19 3.70
CA PRO A 534 -33.82 -18.06 3.21
C PRO A 534 -32.58 -18.02 4.12
N ASN A 535 -32.40 -17.03 5.00
CA ASN A 535 -31.15 -16.90 5.77
C ASN A 535 -31.28 -17.45 7.20
N GLY A 536 -30.36 -18.33 7.59
CA GLY A 536 -30.22 -18.85 8.94
C GLY A 536 -28.85 -18.56 9.53
N CYS A 537 -28.80 -18.51 10.87
CA CYS A 537 -27.57 -18.42 11.63
C CYS A 537 -27.60 -19.43 12.78
N TYR A 538 -26.67 -20.38 12.78
CA TYR A 538 -26.62 -21.42 13.81
C TYR A 538 -25.22 -22.04 13.91
N ARG A 539 -24.95 -22.73 15.00
CA ARG A 539 -23.68 -23.42 15.22
C ARG A 539 -23.65 -24.74 14.43
N MET A 540 -22.63 -24.95 13.61
CA MET A 540 -22.44 -26.19 12.87
C MET A 540 -21.01 -26.70 13.01
N HIS A 541 -20.81 -27.97 12.64
CA HIS A 541 -19.49 -28.57 12.52
C HIS A 541 -19.22 -28.87 11.05
N ASP A 542 -17.99 -28.70 10.63
CA ASP A 542 -17.54 -29.14 9.32
C ASP A 542 -17.29 -30.67 9.28
N PRO A 543 -16.91 -31.24 8.13
CA PRO A 543 -16.62 -32.67 8.02
C PRO A 543 -15.47 -33.19 8.90
N GLU A 544 -14.57 -32.32 9.36
CA GLU A 544 -13.44 -32.66 10.24
C GLU A 544 -13.82 -32.55 11.73
N GLY A 545 -15.01 -32.01 12.01
CA GLY A 545 -15.53 -31.81 13.36
C GLY A 545 -15.18 -30.45 13.94
N ASP A 546 -14.61 -29.54 13.15
CA ASP A 546 -14.32 -28.19 13.58
C ASP A 546 -15.61 -27.36 13.62
N ALA A 547 -15.83 -26.69 14.75
CA ALA A 547 -17.06 -25.97 15.03
C ALA A 547 -16.96 -24.50 14.62
N GLY A 548 -18.09 -23.96 14.16
CA GLY A 548 -18.22 -22.55 13.85
C GLY A 548 -19.67 -22.09 13.82
N ILE A 549 -19.85 -20.81 13.53
CA ILE A 549 -21.16 -20.17 13.35
C ILE A 549 -21.42 -20.02 11.85
N PHE A 550 -22.42 -20.73 11.36
CA PHE A 550 -22.90 -20.59 9.99
C PHE A 550 -23.76 -19.34 9.83
N LEU A 551 -23.59 -18.64 8.71
CA LEU A 551 -24.34 -17.47 8.28
C LEU A 551 -24.66 -17.63 6.80
N GLY A 552 -25.93 -17.72 6.42
CA GLY A 552 -26.31 -17.74 5.02
C GLY A 552 -27.57 -18.54 4.76
N ASN A 553 -27.72 -19.03 3.54
CA ASN A 553 -28.96 -19.66 3.14
C ASN A 553 -29.20 -20.99 3.89
N VAL A 554 -30.45 -21.28 4.25
CA VAL A 554 -30.90 -22.53 4.86
C VAL A 554 -32.07 -23.13 4.07
N ASN A 555 -32.22 -24.44 4.13
CA ASN A 555 -33.36 -25.16 3.55
C ASN A 555 -34.61 -25.04 4.45
N GLY A 556 -35.71 -25.69 4.06
CA GLY A 556 -36.96 -25.71 4.84
C GLY A 556 -36.84 -26.37 6.22
N GLU A 557 -35.74 -27.04 6.52
CA GLU A 557 -35.43 -27.64 7.83
C GLU A 557 -34.58 -26.72 8.71
N GLY A 558 -34.20 -25.54 8.20
CA GLY A 558 -33.31 -24.59 8.90
C GLY A 558 -31.84 -24.99 8.86
N VAL A 559 -31.44 -25.87 7.94
CA VAL A 559 -30.06 -26.35 7.79
C VAL A 559 -29.38 -25.68 6.60
N ALA A 560 -28.10 -25.34 6.72
CA ALA A 560 -27.27 -24.67 5.72
C ALA A 560 -27.43 -25.28 4.31
N HIS A 561 -27.84 -24.45 3.36
CA HIS A 561 -28.12 -24.85 2.00
C HIS A 561 -28.05 -23.65 1.05
N GLY A 562 -27.27 -23.72 -0.02
CA GLY A 562 -26.99 -22.60 -0.91
C GLY A 562 -25.71 -21.84 -0.51
N LYS A 563 -25.61 -20.56 -0.85
CA LYS A 563 -24.44 -19.75 -0.49
C LYS A 563 -24.47 -19.38 1.00
N GLY A 564 -23.30 -19.40 1.64
CA GLY A 564 -23.16 -19.00 3.02
C GLY A 564 -21.70 -18.87 3.43
N ARG A 565 -21.50 -18.67 4.72
CA ARG A 565 -20.22 -18.46 5.37
C ARG A 565 -20.21 -19.21 6.70
N LEU A 566 -19.09 -19.82 7.05
CA LEU A 566 -18.87 -20.50 8.32
C LEU A 566 -17.72 -19.81 9.04
N GLU A 567 -18.03 -19.27 10.23
CA GLU A 567 -17.07 -18.61 11.10
C GLU A 567 -16.56 -19.58 12.14
N TYR A 568 -15.37 -20.13 11.90
CA TYR A 568 -14.76 -21.07 12.83
C TYR A 568 -14.33 -20.37 14.13
N ASP A 569 -14.34 -21.15 15.21
CA ASP A 569 -13.94 -20.69 16.53
C ASP A 569 -12.45 -20.30 16.59
N ASP A 570 -11.63 -20.81 15.67
CA ASP A 570 -10.20 -20.47 15.58
C ASP A 570 -9.93 -19.14 14.84
N GLY A 571 -10.98 -18.45 14.39
CA GLY A 571 -10.89 -17.21 13.63
C GLY A 571 -10.89 -17.40 12.12
N ILE A 572 -10.75 -18.63 11.61
CA ILE A 572 -10.88 -18.91 10.17
C ILE A 572 -12.30 -18.61 9.70
N THR A 573 -12.41 -18.11 8.48
CA THR A 573 -13.68 -17.85 7.81
C THR A 573 -13.76 -18.68 6.54
N PHE A 574 -14.73 -19.58 6.43
CA PHE A 574 -15.03 -20.21 5.15
C PHE A 574 -16.18 -19.51 4.44
N VAL A 575 -15.99 -19.14 3.17
CA VAL A 575 -17.03 -18.59 2.30
C VAL A 575 -17.29 -19.59 1.19
N GLY A 576 -18.54 -20.03 1.02
CA GLY A 576 -18.81 -21.12 0.08
C GLY A 576 -20.27 -21.46 -0.15
N THR A 577 -20.49 -22.65 -0.71
CA THR A 577 -21.78 -23.28 -0.91
C THR A 577 -21.96 -24.47 0.01
N PHE A 578 -23.20 -24.66 0.44
CA PHE A 578 -23.63 -25.67 1.39
C PHE A 578 -24.80 -26.46 0.82
N ALA A 579 -24.95 -27.72 1.21
CA ALA A 579 -26.13 -28.51 0.87
C ALA A 579 -26.50 -29.44 2.03
N GLY A 580 -27.62 -29.13 2.70
CA GLY A 580 -28.13 -29.98 3.78
C GLY A 580 -27.16 -30.07 4.96
N GLY A 581 -26.48 -28.97 5.26
CA GLY A 581 -25.51 -28.88 6.35
C GLY A 581 -24.09 -29.27 5.96
N LEU A 582 -23.86 -29.74 4.73
CA LEU A 582 -22.53 -30.11 4.24
C LEU A 582 -21.91 -28.97 3.45
N MET A 583 -20.62 -28.71 3.67
CA MET A 583 -19.83 -27.81 2.82
C MET A 583 -19.54 -28.48 1.48
N LEU A 584 -19.74 -27.76 0.37
CA LEU A 584 -19.53 -28.29 -0.97
C LEU A 584 -18.35 -27.65 -1.69
N GLU A 585 -18.33 -26.33 -1.80
CA GLU A 585 -17.29 -25.62 -2.54
C GLU A 585 -17.09 -24.24 -1.92
N GLY A 586 -15.85 -23.80 -1.73
CA GLY A 586 -15.57 -22.51 -1.12
C GLY A 586 -14.11 -22.28 -0.80
N THR A 587 -13.85 -21.17 -0.11
CA THR A 587 -12.52 -20.71 0.26
C THR A 587 -12.49 -20.38 1.75
N SER A 588 -11.49 -20.89 2.46
CA SER A 588 -11.17 -20.51 3.83
C SER A 588 -10.18 -19.35 3.84
N TYR A 589 -10.42 -18.40 4.72
CA TYR A 589 -9.63 -17.20 4.90
C TYR A 589 -9.16 -17.08 6.36
N GLN A 590 -7.90 -16.68 6.52
CA GLN A 590 -7.32 -16.31 7.80
C GLN A 590 -6.68 -14.93 7.64
N ASN A 591 -7.04 -13.98 8.50
CA ASN A 591 -6.56 -12.58 8.40
C ASN A 591 -6.73 -11.98 7.00
N GLY A 592 -7.88 -12.20 6.36
CA GLY A 592 -8.17 -11.71 5.02
C GLY A 592 -7.50 -12.48 3.87
N GLN A 593 -6.53 -13.35 4.15
CA GLN A 593 -5.82 -14.13 3.14
C GLN A 593 -6.46 -15.49 2.95
N ALA A 594 -6.64 -15.91 1.70
CA ALA A 594 -7.10 -17.27 1.39
C ALA A 594 -6.03 -18.29 1.83
N VAL A 595 -6.41 -19.26 2.65
CA VAL A 595 -5.51 -20.30 3.17
C VAL A 595 -5.81 -21.68 2.58
N HIS A 596 -7.09 -22.00 2.37
CA HIS A 596 -7.52 -23.28 1.83
C HIS A 596 -8.70 -23.12 0.89
N THR A 597 -8.86 -24.05 -0.04
CA THR A 597 -10.04 -24.13 -0.92
C THR A 597 -10.67 -25.51 -0.81
N MET A 598 -11.98 -25.58 -0.98
CA MET A 598 -12.76 -26.81 -0.97
C MET A 598 -13.48 -26.96 -2.30
N VAL A 599 -13.48 -28.17 -2.86
CA VAL A 599 -14.22 -28.53 -4.07
C VAL A 599 -14.89 -29.88 -3.87
N ARG A 600 -16.22 -29.93 -4.06
CA ARG A 600 -17.07 -31.12 -3.89
C ARG A 600 -16.96 -31.76 -2.49
N GLY A 601 -16.90 -30.94 -1.45
CA GLY A 601 -16.82 -31.35 -0.05
C GLY A 601 -15.46 -31.89 0.37
N VAL A 602 -14.44 -31.73 -0.47
CA VAL A 602 -13.07 -32.16 -0.20
C VAL A 602 -12.16 -30.94 -0.23
N TRP A 603 -11.38 -30.73 0.82
CA TRP A 603 -10.31 -29.73 0.81
C TRP A 603 -9.34 -30.08 -0.31
N THR A 604 -9.08 -29.13 -1.21
CA THR A 604 -8.15 -29.32 -2.32
C THR A 604 -6.76 -29.53 -1.72
N SER A 605 -6.35 -30.79 -1.66
CA SER A 605 -5.19 -31.27 -0.92
C SER A 605 -3.93 -31.02 -1.75
N GLY A 606 -3.58 -29.76 -1.91
CA GLY A 606 -2.38 -29.30 -2.62
C GLY A 606 -1.19 -29.08 -1.70
N SER A 607 -0.97 -29.94 -0.69
CA SER A 607 0.08 -29.81 0.34
C SER A 607 -0.13 -28.65 1.32
N CYS A 608 0.40 -28.79 2.52
CA CYS A 608 0.46 -27.75 3.55
C CYS A 608 1.25 -26.48 3.11
N LEU A 609 1.67 -26.43 1.83
CA LEU A 609 2.46 -25.40 1.16
C LEU A 609 1.85 -24.98 -0.20
N GLY A 610 0.72 -25.55 -0.63
CA GLY A 610 0.11 -25.17 -1.90
C GLY A 610 -0.75 -23.93 -1.75
N ASN A 611 -0.53 -22.96 -2.65
CA ASN A 611 -1.42 -21.82 -2.77
C ASN A 611 -2.86 -22.27 -3.02
N PRO A 612 -3.86 -21.59 -2.42
CA PRO A 612 -5.27 -21.87 -2.67
C PRO A 612 -5.61 -21.74 -4.17
N ASP A 613 -6.58 -22.52 -4.65
CA ASP A 613 -7.01 -22.46 -6.05
C ASP A 613 -7.62 -21.08 -6.36
N GLU A 614 -6.87 -20.23 -7.07
CA GLU A 614 -7.27 -18.85 -7.41
C GLU A 614 -8.62 -18.79 -8.13
N THR A 615 -9.01 -19.84 -8.85
CA THR A 615 -10.31 -19.90 -9.53
C THR A 615 -11.46 -20.12 -8.55
N VAL A 616 -11.22 -20.81 -7.43
CA VAL A 616 -12.18 -20.97 -6.34
C VAL A 616 -12.20 -19.69 -5.50
N VAL A 617 -11.03 -19.11 -5.19
CA VAL A 617 -10.91 -17.82 -4.49
C VAL A 617 -11.69 -16.71 -5.21
N ALA A 618 -11.53 -16.59 -6.53
CA ALA A 618 -12.25 -15.60 -7.33
C ALA A 618 -13.78 -15.81 -7.35
N ARG A 619 -14.26 -17.05 -7.19
CA ARG A 619 -15.70 -17.38 -7.10
C ARG A 619 -16.27 -17.14 -5.71
N PHE A 620 -15.45 -17.28 -4.68
CA PHE A 620 -15.85 -17.13 -3.27
C PHE A 620 -14.94 -16.13 -2.53
N PRO A 621 -14.84 -14.87 -2.99
CA PRO A 621 -14.01 -13.86 -2.37
C PRO A 621 -14.53 -13.52 -0.96
N LEU A 622 -13.61 -13.31 -0.01
CA LEU A 622 -13.97 -12.70 1.27
C LEU A 622 -14.24 -11.21 1.04
N ASP A 623 -15.38 -10.71 1.53
CA ASP A 623 -15.64 -9.26 1.57
C ASP A 623 -14.76 -8.64 2.65
N THR A 624 -13.59 -8.13 2.24
CA THR A 624 -12.59 -7.54 3.15
C THR A 624 -12.93 -6.11 3.54
N HIS A 625 -14.03 -5.53 3.06
CA HIS A 625 -14.31 -4.09 3.28
C HIS A 625 -14.61 -3.75 4.74
N ASN A 626 -14.89 -4.77 5.58
CA ASN A 626 -15.05 -4.60 7.01
C ASN A 626 -13.79 -4.95 7.83
N ILE A 627 -12.64 -5.29 7.19
CA ILE A 627 -11.39 -5.47 7.94
C ILE A 627 -10.93 -4.07 8.37
N THR A 628 -11.22 -3.70 9.62
CA THR A 628 -10.47 -2.61 10.25
C THR A 628 -9.13 -3.15 10.75
N GLU A 629 -8.15 -3.25 9.85
CA GLU A 629 -6.76 -3.36 10.28
C GLU A 629 -6.33 -1.99 10.80
N THR A 630 -5.81 -1.97 12.02
CA THR A 630 -5.09 -0.80 12.50
C THR A 630 -3.71 -0.86 11.87
N GLU A 631 -3.49 -0.10 10.80
CA GLU A 631 -2.16 0.13 10.22
C GLU A 631 -1.21 0.60 11.35
N GLU A 632 -0.01 0.01 11.41
CA GLU A 632 1.05 0.37 12.36
C GLU A 632 1.68 1.74 12.11
#